data_AF-A0A9X9EQ03-F1
#
_entry.id   AF-A0A9X9EQ03-F1
#
_cell.length_a   1.000
_cell.length_b   1.000
_cell.length_c   1.000
_cell.angle_alpha   90.00
_cell.angle_beta   90.00
_cell.angle_gamma   90.00
#
_symmetry.space_group_name_H-M   'P 1'
#
loop_
_entity.id
_entity.type
_entity.pdbx_description
1 polymer ?
#
loop_
_entity_poly.entity_id
_entity_poly.type
_entity_poly.pdbx_seq_one_letter_code
_entity_poly.pdbx_strand_id
1 'polypeptide(L)'
;MLVRLSGYITEPIHEGFFKINIRKDYRPNRDLGPKEAIQLLGYFREINHPIVFSIIHILTMTGMRNEEFTRLRVKDLQYESIASTYFLEVKGKENKRRQIPLKEKGMNSIRMFRSARGIYDIDAAEGDDPLFTTNTGRAYSPSYLSQYLTKAIKESRLPFLKFRSSFNWQRIFF
;
A
#
# COMPACT_ATOMS: atom_id res chain seq x y z
N MET A 1 -46.09 -27.12 -33.38
CA MET A 1 -45.76 -27.35 -31.96
C MET A 1 -44.27 -27.06 -31.80
N LEU A 2 -43.90 -26.02 -31.04
CA LEU A 2 -42.53 -25.54 -30.81
C LEU A 2 -41.75 -26.49 -29.88
N VAL A 3 -40.46 -26.79 -30.15
CA VAL A 3 -39.33 -26.79 -29.18
C VAL A 3 -37.97 -26.65 -29.93
N ARG A 4 -37.06 -25.89 -29.30
CA ARG A 4 -35.71 -25.37 -29.63
C ARG A 4 -34.61 -26.36 -30.10
N LEU A 5 -33.69 -25.81 -30.91
CA LEU A 5 -32.32 -26.28 -31.17
C LEU A 5 -31.35 -25.83 -30.05
N SER A 6 -30.47 -26.70 -29.58
CA SER A 6 -29.04 -26.38 -29.37
C SER A 6 -28.24 -27.64 -29.10
N GLY A 7 -27.26 -27.92 -29.96
CA GLY A 7 -26.38 -29.08 -29.92
C GLY A 7 -25.54 -29.17 -28.64
N TYR A 8 -25.47 -30.37 -28.09
CA TYR A 8 -24.58 -30.72 -27.00
C TYR A 8 -23.33 -31.41 -27.57
N ILE A 9 -22.19 -30.94 -27.08
CA ILE A 9 -20.81 -31.23 -27.47
C ILE A 9 -20.53 -32.74 -27.50
N THR A 10 -19.93 -33.23 -28.58
CA THR A 10 -19.53 -34.63 -28.82
C THR A 10 -18.03 -34.85 -28.64
N GLU A 11 -17.42 -34.32 -27.58
CA GLU A 11 -16.00 -34.58 -27.28
C GLU A 11 -15.78 -34.90 -25.79
N PRO A 12 -14.94 -35.90 -25.45
CA PRO A 12 -14.69 -36.27 -24.06
C PRO A 12 -13.94 -35.17 -23.31
N ILE A 13 -14.53 -34.70 -22.21
CA ILE A 13 -14.04 -33.58 -21.36
C ILE A 13 -12.66 -33.88 -20.73
N HIS A 14 -12.13 -35.10 -20.83
CA HIS A 14 -10.88 -35.51 -20.21
C HIS A 14 -9.61 -35.24 -21.05
N GLU A 15 -9.73 -34.86 -22.32
CA GLU A 15 -8.56 -34.55 -23.17
C GLU A 15 -8.16 -33.06 -23.17
N GLY A 16 -8.97 -32.17 -22.58
CA GLY A 16 -8.80 -30.71 -22.70
C GLY A 16 -8.10 -30.00 -21.53
N PHE A 17 -7.76 -30.66 -20.43
CA PHE A 17 -7.10 -30.00 -19.29
C PHE A 17 -5.59 -30.24 -19.30
N PHE A 18 -4.89 -29.51 -20.16
CA PHE A 18 -3.48 -29.18 -19.87
C PHE A 18 -3.46 -28.35 -18.58
N LYS A 19 -3.20 -28.99 -17.44
CA LYS A 19 -2.73 -28.30 -16.24
C LYS A 19 -1.39 -27.67 -16.58
N ILE A 20 -1.43 -26.43 -17.06
CA ILE A 20 -0.24 -25.60 -17.15
C ILE A 20 0.19 -25.36 -15.71
N ASN A 21 1.21 -26.10 -15.28
CA ASN A 21 1.84 -25.90 -13.99
C ASN A 21 2.70 -24.64 -14.11
N ILE A 22 2.05 -23.48 -14.09
CA ILE A 22 2.72 -22.19 -14.13
C ILE A 22 3.58 -22.13 -12.87
N ARG A 23 4.89 -22.32 -13.03
CA ARG A 23 5.86 -22.18 -11.94
C ARG A 23 5.71 -20.78 -11.33
N LYS A 24 5.88 -20.65 -10.00
CA LYS A 24 5.67 -19.39 -9.23
C LYS A 24 6.42 -18.18 -9.79
N ASP A 25 7.49 -18.46 -10.54
CA ASP A 25 8.41 -17.59 -11.26
C ASP A 25 7.80 -16.89 -12.50
N TYR A 26 6.65 -17.37 -13.01
CA TYR A 26 5.92 -16.71 -14.12
C TYR A 26 4.90 -15.66 -13.65
N ARG A 27 4.84 -15.34 -12.35
CA ARG A 27 3.93 -14.30 -11.86
C ARG A 27 4.50 -12.94 -12.30
N PRO A 28 3.76 -12.14 -13.10
CA PRO A 28 4.23 -10.80 -13.46
C PRO A 28 4.53 -10.02 -12.18
N ASN A 29 5.67 -9.32 -12.12
CA ASN A 29 6.03 -8.49 -10.97
C ASN A 29 4.94 -7.44 -10.78
N ARG A 30 4.27 -7.48 -9.62
CA ARG A 30 3.11 -6.63 -9.32
C ARG A 30 3.45 -5.43 -8.46
N ASP A 31 4.70 -5.33 -8.00
CA ASP A 31 5.17 -4.25 -7.15
C ASP A 31 5.40 -2.99 -7.98
N LEU A 32 5.32 -1.82 -7.35
CA LEU A 32 5.72 -0.56 -7.97
C LEU A 32 7.24 -0.52 -8.12
N GLY A 33 7.71 -0.35 -9.36
CA GLY A 33 9.10 -0.04 -9.62
C GLY A 33 9.45 1.39 -9.18
N PRO A 34 10.74 1.72 -8.99
CA PRO A 34 11.17 3.05 -8.53
C PRO A 34 10.66 4.20 -9.41
N LYS A 35 10.62 4.02 -10.74
CA LYS A 35 10.12 5.03 -11.68
C LYS A 35 8.62 5.30 -11.50
N GLU A 36 7.83 4.26 -11.28
CA GLU A 36 6.38 4.37 -11.08
C GLU A 36 6.08 5.02 -9.72
N ALA A 37 6.84 4.67 -8.67
CA ALA A 37 6.74 5.33 -7.37
C ALA A 37 7.03 6.83 -7.47
N ILE A 38 8.07 7.23 -8.21
CA ILE A 38 8.37 8.65 -8.46
C ILE A 38 7.23 9.35 -9.21
N GLN A 39 6.65 8.70 -10.23
CA GLN A 39 5.51 9.27 -10.97
C GLN A 39 4.27 9.45 -10.07
N LEU A 40 3.98 8.49 -9.20
CA LEU A 40 2.88 8.61 -8.23
C LEU A 40 3.12 9.73 -7.23
N LEU A 41 4.32 9.79 -6.65
CA LEU A 41 4.69 10.86 -5.71
C LEU A 41 4.66 12.24 -6.38
N GLY A 42 5.10 12.34 -7.64
CA GLY A 42 5.01 13.57 -8.43
C GLY A 42 3.55 14.00 -8.62
N TYR A 43 2.72 13.09 -9.13
CA TYR A 43 1.31 13.35 -9.37
C TYR A 43 0.56 13.81 -8.12
N PHE A 44 0.66 13.07 -7.00
CA PHE A 44 -0.07 13.44 -5.77
C PHE A 44 0.48 14.70 -5.11
N ARG A 45 1.73 15.08 -5.38
CA ARG A 45 2.26 16.39 -4.98
C ARG A 45 1.66 17.50 -5.83
N GLU A 46 1.61 17.34 -7.15
CA GLU A 46 1.08 18.33 -8.10
C GLU A 46 -0.38 18.67 -7.84
N ILE A 47 -1.22 17.66 -7.57
CA ILE A 47 -2.64 17.87 -7.25
C ILE A 47 -2.88 18.23 -5.77
N ASN A 48 -1.82 18.49 -5.00
CA ASN A 48 -1.85 18.80 -3.57
C ASN A 48 -2.70 17.79 -2.76
N HIS A 49 -2.43 16.49 -2.93
CA HIS A 49 -3.10 15.42 -2.19
C HIS A 49 -2.16 14.83 -1.12
N PRO A 50 -1.94 15.53 0.01
CA PRO A 50 -0.92 15.19 1.02
C PRO A 50 -1.12 13.81 1.64
N ILE A 51 -2.37 13.38 1.84
CA ILE A 51 -2.69 12.09 2.48
C ILE A 51 -2.13 10.90 1.68
N VAL A 52 -2.49 10.79 0.40
CA VAL A 52 -2.03 9.69 -0.47
C VAL A 52 -0.54 9.83 -0.74
N PHE A 53 -0.03 11.05 -0.96
CA PHE A 53 1.41 11.28 -1.09
C PHE A 53 2.18 10.69 0.11
N SER A 54 1.79 11.05 1.34
CA SER A 54 2.50 10.63 2.54
C SER A 54 2.45 9.13 2.75
N ILE A 55 1.31 8.49 2.51
CA ILE A 55 1.17 7.03 2.61
C ILE A 55 2.12 6.35 1.61
N ILE A 56 2.08 6.74 0.33
CA ILE A 56 2.94 6.16 -0.71
C ILE A 56 4.41 6.38 -0.38
N HIS A 57 4.77 7.58 0.09
CA HIS A 57 6.16 7.91 0.39
C HIS A 57 6.70 7.07 1.56
N ILE A 58 5.92 6.87 2.61
CA ILE A 58 6.33 6.03 3.74
C ILE A 58 6.44 4.56 3.32
N LEU A 59 5.44 4.01 2.61
CA LEU A 59 5.47 2.62 2.15
C LEU A 59 6.65 2.34 1.21
N THR A 60 6.94 3.26 0.29
CA THR A 60 8.06 3.13 -0.67
C THR A 60 9.42 3.32 -0.01
N MET A 61 9.54 4.23 0.96
CA MET A 61 10.80 4.49 1.64
C MET A 61 11.16 3.39 2.65
N THR A 62 10.16 2.84 3.34
CA THR A 62 10.36 1.84 4.41
C THR A 62 10.27 0.40 3.91
N GLY A 63 9.62 0.17 2.78
CA GLY A 63 9.34 -1.18 2.26
C GLY A 63 8.46 -2.03 3.18
N MET A 64 7.72 -1.39 4.09
CA MET A 64 6.85 -2.11 5.03
C MET A 64 5.52 -2.52 4.39
N ARG A 65 4.94 -3.60 4.90
CA ARG A 65 3.65 -4.10 4.40
C ARG A 65 2.49 -3.22 4.85
N ASN A 66 1.39 -3.28 4.12
CA ASN A 66 0.14 -2.59 4.50
C ASN A 66 -0.31 -2.96 5.93
N GLU A 67 -0.24 -4.24 6.30
CA GLU A 67 -0.63 -4.67 7.66
C GLU A 67 0.25 -4.04 8.74
N GLU A 68 1.55 -3.93 8.49
CA GLU A 68 2.51 -3.31 9.39
C GLU A 68 2.22 -1.80 9.51
N PHE A 69 2.01 -1.13 8.36
CA PHE A 69 1.67 0.29 8.30
C PHE A 69 0.42 0.64 9.10
N THR A 70 -0.66 -0.14 8.95
CA THR A 70 -1.95 0.13 9.63
C THR A 70 -1.89 -0.03 11.15
N ARG A 71 -0.87 -0.72 11.67
CA ARG A 71 -0.71 -0.99 13.11
C ARG A 71 0.18 0.03 13.81
N LEU A 72 0.90 0.86 13.07
CA LEU A 72 1.81 1.86 13.63
C LEU A 72 1.07 2.80 14.60
N ARG A 73 1.71 3.03 15.73
CA ARG A 73 1.33 3.99 16.77
C ARG A 73 2.37 5.08 16.91
N VAL A 74 2.00 6.19 17.55
CA VAL A 74 2.93 7.29 17.81
C VAL A 74 4.13 6.81 18.62
N LYS A 75 3.93 5.94 19.61
CA LYS A 75 5.03 5.34 20.42
C LYS A 75 6.00 4.45 19.62
N ASP A 76 5.59 3.98 18.44
CA ASP A 76 6.45 3.18 17.57
C ASP A 76 7.45 4.08 16.81
N LEU A 77 7.26 5.40 16.82
CA LEU A 77 8.23 6.38 16.33
C LEU A 77 9.16 6.78 17.47
N GLN A 78 10.44 6.47 17.32
CA GLN A 78 11.46 6.73 18.34
C GLN A 78 12.61 7.54 17.74
N TYR A 79 13.25 8.33 18.59
CA TYR A 79 14.41 9.13 18.23
C TYR A 79 15.66 8.53 18.86
N GLU A 80 16.67 8.25 18.03
CA GLU A 80 18.00 7.84 18.48
C GLU A 80 18.92 9.06 18.52
N SER A 81 19.33 9.47 19.71
CA SER A 81 20.16 10.67 19.92
C SER A 81 21.56 10.53 19.34
N ILE A 82 22.15 9.33 19.37
CA ILE A 82 23.52 9.06 18.91
C ILE A 82 23.63 9.28 17.40
N ALA A 83 22.72 8.69 16.62
CA ALA A 83 22.69 8.86 15.17
C ALA A 83 21.87 10.09 14.73
N SER A 84 21.26 10.80 15.69
CA SER A 84 20.35 11.93 15.45
C SER A 84 19.27 11.62 14.42
N THR A 85 18.74 10.39 14.45
CA THR A 85 17.76 9.90 13.47
C THR A 85 16.52 9.36 14.16
N TYR A 86 15.39 9.50 13.48
CA TYR A 86 14.19 8.77 13.84
C TYR A 86 14.24 7.34 13.31
N PHE A 87 13.54 6.43 13.97
CA PHE A 87 13.27 5.09 13.46
C PHE A 87 11.85 4.65 13.83
N LEU A 88 11.28 3.76 13.01
CA LEU A 88 10.02 3.11 13.27
C LEU A 88 10.26 1.70 13.80
N GLU A 89 9.69 1.38 14.95
CA GLU A 89 9.67 0.03 15.50
C GLU A 89 8.47 -0.75 14.93
N VAL A 90 8.74 -1.66 14.00
CA VAL A 90 7.70 -2.37 13.25
C VAL A 90 7.59 -3.81 13.71
N LYS A 91 6.35 -4.24 14.02
CA LYS A 91 6.03 -5.64 14.34
C LYS A 91 5.71 -6.43 13.07
N GLY A 92 6.63 -7.29 12.66
CA GLY A 92 6.47 -8.18 11.51
C GLY A 92 5.73 -9.49 11.83
N LYS A 93 5.82 -10.45 10.90
CA LYS A 93 5.33 -11.82 11.12
C LYS A 93 6.06 -12.48 12.29
N GLU A 94 5.37 -13.38 13.01
CA GLU A 94 5.87 -14.05 14.21
C GLU A 94 6.25 -13.11 15.35
N ASN A 95 5.66 -11.90 15.40
CA ASN A 95 5.96 -10.88 16.41
C ASN A 95 7.44 -10.42 16.45
N LYS A 96 8.19 -10.67 15.37
CA LYS A 96 9.56 -10.20 15.21
C LYS A 96 9.55 -8.69 15.00
N ARG A 97 10.24 -7.96 15.88
CA ARG A 97 10.39 -6.51 15.77
C ARG A 97 11.60 -6.19 14.90
N ARG A 98 11.49 -5.15 14.08
CA ARG A 98 12.61 -4.56 13.35
C ARG A 98 12.54 -3.04 13.45
N GLN A 99 13.69 -2.41 13.54
CA GLN A 99 13.80 -0.96 13.46
C GLN A 99 14.04 -0.56 12.00
N ILE A 100 13.25 0.41 11.52
CA ILE A 100 13.41 0.98 10.18
C ILE A 100 13.84 2.43 10.35
N PRO A 101 15.08 2.80 9.98
CA PRO A 101 15.54 4.18 10.02
C PRO A 101 14.63 5.08 9.17
N LEU A 102 14.23 6.21 9.73
CA LEU A 102 13.36 7.19 9.11
C LEU A 102 14.14 8.48 8.85
N LYS A 103 14.41 8.74 7.57
CA LYS A 103 15.03 10.01 7.13
C LYS A 103 14.07 11.18 7.36
N GLU A 104 14.60 12.40 7.38
CA GLU A 104 13.81 13.63 7.57
C GLU A 104 12.63 13.75 6.59
N LYS A 105 12.82 13.28 5.34
CA LYS A 105 11.76 13.21 4.32
C LYS A 105 10.56 12.35 4.76
N GLY A 106 10.80 11.28 5.51
CA GLY A 106 9.76 10.46 6.12
C GLY A 106 9.04 11.20 7.26
N MET A 107 9.80 11.83 8.17
CA MET A 107 9.24 12.65 9.24
C MET A 107 8.32 13.75 8.70
N ASN A 108 8.78 14.48 7.68
CA ASN A 108 7.98 15.51 7.03
C ASN A 108 6.70 14.95 6.41
N SER A 109 6.71 13.70 5.93
CA SER A 109 5.52 13.06 5.38
C SER A 109 4.53 12.67 6.47
N ILE A 110 5.01 12.23 7.64
CA ILE A 110 4.17 11.98 8.81
C ILE A 110 3.53 13.29 9.27
N ARG A 111 4.31 14.35 9.50
CA ARG A 111 3.81 15.67 9.92
C ARG A 111 2.77 16.21 8.92
N MET A 112 3.09 16.16 7.63
CA MET A 112 2.18 16.58 6.56
C MET A 112 0.88 15.79 6.55
N PHE A 113 0.94 14.47 6.77
CA PHE A 113 -0.25 13.63 6.87
C PHE A 113 -1.13 14.05 8.06
N ARG A 114 -0.53 14.22 9.24
CA ARG A 114 -1.25 14.54 10.48
C ARG A 114 -1.90 15.92 10.38
N SER A 115 -1.17 16.91 9.88
CA SER A 115 -1.70 18.25 9.57
C SER A 115 -2.88 18.19 8.60
N ALA A 116 -2.76 17.45 7.49
CA ALA A 116 -3.83 17.29 6.52
C ALA A 116 -5.06 16.51 7.05
N ARG A 117 -4.89 15.71 8.11
CA ARG A 117 -5.99 15.05 8.83
C ARG A 117 -6.61 15.92 9.93
N GLY A 118 -5.99 17.04 10.29
CA GLY A 118 -6.42 17.86 11.42
C GLY A 118 -6.31 17.13 12.76
N ILE A 119 -5.36 16.19 12.88
CA ILE A 119 -5.07 15.51 14.15
C ILE A 119 -3.83 16.11 14.80
N TYR A 120 -3.67 15.92 16.11
CA TYR A 120 -2.53 16.42 16.88
C TYR A 120 -1.20 16.11 16.20
N ASP A 121 -0.24 17.03 16.24
CA ASP A 121 1.11 16.73 15.78
C ASP A 121 1.75 15.63 16.66
N ILE A 122 2.85 15.06 16.21
CA ILE A 122 3.56 13.96 16.87
C ILE A 122 3.87 14.30 18.33
N ASP A 123 4.31 15.53 18.60
CA ASP A 123 4.73 15.99 19.93
C ASP A 123 3.55 16.17 20.91
N ALA A 124 2.32 16.28 20.40
CA ALA A 124 1.10 16.48 21.19
C ALA A 124 0.19 15.25 21.23
N ALA A 125 0.52 14.20 20.47
CA ALA A 125 -0.27 12.99 20.37
C ALA A 125 0.07 11.98 21.47
N GLU A 126 -0.89 11.16 21.87
CA GLU A 126 -0.64 10.10 22.84
C GLU A 126 0.09 8.93 22.18
N GLY A 127 0.92 8.21 22.96
CA GLY A 127 1.73 7.12 22.44
C GLY A 127 0.91 6.00 21.77
N ASP A 128 -0.31 5.74 22.24
CA ASP A 128 -1.20 4.71 21.68
C ASP A 128 -2.08 5.20 20.52
N ASP A 129 -2.00 6.49 20.16
CA ASP A 129 -2.70 7.01 19.00
C ASP A 129 -2.17 6.38 17.70
N PRO A 130 -3.05 6.11 16.71
CA PRO A 130 -2.58 5.68 15.41
C PRO A 130 -1.68 6.74 14.77
N LEU A 131 -0.55 6.29 14.23
CA LEU A 131 0.35 7.19 13.52
C LEU A 131 -0.31 7.72 12.22
N PHE A 132 -1.11 6.86 11.59
CA PHE A 132 -1.90 7.16 10.40
C PHE A 132 -3.37 6.80 10.60
N THR A 133 -4.26 7.71 10.21
CA THR A 133 -5.70 7.62 10.47
C THR A 133 -6.53 7.81 9.21
N THR A 134 -7.72 7.22 9.21
CA THR A 134 -8.78 7.58 8.27
C THR A 134 -9.34 8.98 8.60
N ASN A 135 -10.27 9.49 7.78
CA ASN A 135 -10.98 10.74 8.07
C ASN A 135 -11.72 10.74 9.42
N THR A 136 -11.99 9.57 10.01
CA THR A 136 -12.69 9.44 11.29
C THR A 136 -11.74 9.39 12.50
N GLY A 137 -10.44 9.62 12.29
CA GLY A 137 -9.42 9.51 13.35
C GLY A 137 -9.04 8.07 13.73
N ARG A 138 -9.75 7.06 13.20
CA ARG A 138 -9.43 5.64 13.44
C ARG A 138 -8.28 5.16 12.58
N ALA A 139 -7.50 4.20 13.07
CA ALA A 139 -6.51 3.48 12.27
C ALA A 139 -7.17 2.86 11.02
N TYR A 140 -6.42 2.80 9.93
CA TYR A 140 -6.85 2.05 8.74
C TYR A 140 -6.99 0.55 9.07
N SER A 141 -7.94 -0.12 8.43
CA SER A 141 -7.80 -1.58 8.25
C SER A 141 -6.92 -1.85 7.01
N PRO A 142 -6.20 -2.98 6.95
CA PRO A 142 -5.38 -3.30 5.78
C PRO A 142 -6.19 -3.32 4.48
N SER A 143 -7.41 -3.89 4.51
CA SER A 143 -8.31 -3.93 3.35
C SER A 143 -8.76 -2.53 2.91
N TYR A 144 -9.14 -1.68 3.87
CA TYR A 144 -9.58 -0.32 3.58
C TYR A 144 -8.42 0.52 3.01
N LEU A 145 -7.22 0.41 3.58
CA LEU A 145 -6.02 1.07 3.04
C LEU A 145 -5.75 0.67 1.59
N SER A 146 -5.76 -0.63 1.30
CA SER A 146 -5.53 -1.14 -0.05
C SER A 146 -6.59 -0.60 -1.03
N GLN A 147 -7.87 -0.65 -0.67
CA GLN A 147 -8.95 -0.13 -1.51
C GLN A 147 -8.86 1.38 -1.72
N TYR A 148 -8.53 2.13 -0.67
CA TYR A 148 -8.36 3.58 -0.72
C TYR A 148 -7.23 3.97 -1.68
N LEU A 149 -6.04 3.39 -1.52
CA LEU A 149 -4.89 3.65 -2.39
C LEU A 149 -5.17 3.20 -3.83
N THR A 150 -5.83 2.07 -4.02
CA THR A 150 -6.26 1.59 -5.34
C THR A 150 -7.07 2.63 -6.08
N LYS A 151 -8.10 3.14 -5.41
CA LYS A 151 -9.03 4.09 -5.98
C LYS A 151 -8.29 5.36 -6.38
N ALA A 152 -7.51 5.93 -5.46
CA ALA A 152 -6.71 7.13 -5.70
C ALA A 152 -5.72 6.95 -6.86
N ILE A 153 -5.00 5.81 -6.90
CA ILE A 153 -4.04 5.52 -7.97
C ILE A 153 -4.76 5.36 -9.32
N LYS A 154 -5.89 4.65 -9.39
CA LYS A 154 -6.65 4.52 -10.64
C LYS A 154 -7.18 5.86 -11.15
N GLU A 155 -7.63 6.73 -10.24
CA GLU A 155 -8.13 8.06 -10.56
C GLU A 155 -7.03 8.98 -11.12
N SER A 156 -5.75 8.72 -10.81
CA SER A 156 -4.62 9.44 -11.42
C SER A 156 -4.52 9.29 -12.93
N ARG A 157 -5.07 8.20 -13.49
CA ARG A 157 -5.00 7.85 -14.92
C ARG A 157 -3.59 7.93 -15.52
N LEU A 158 -2.55 7.75 -14.69
CA LEU A 158 -1.17 7.82 -15.14
C LEU A 158 -0.90 6.79 -16.26
N PRO A 159 -0.10 7.15 -17.30
CA PRO A 159 0.06 6.31 -18.49
C PRO A 159 0.51 4.87 -18.21
N PHE A 160 1.38 4.67 -17.21
CA PHE A 160 1.91 3.35 -16.88
C PHE A 160 0.84 2.37 -16.36
N LEU A 161 -0.29 2.87 -15.86
CA LEU A 161 -1.39 2.03 -15.37
C LEU A 161 -2.07 1.25 -16.51
N LYS A 162 -2.02 1.75 -17.75
CA LYS A 162 -2.63 1.09 -18.92
C LYS A 162 -2.02 -0.27 -19.24
N PHE A 163 -0.77 -0.49 -18.85
CA PHE A 163 -0.02 -1.71 -19.16
C PHE A 163 -0.02 -2.73 -18.01
N ARG A 164 -0.79 -2.48 -16.94
CA ARG A 164 -0.89 -3.38 -15.76
C ARG A 164 -2.22 -4.15 -15.80
N SER A 165 -2.22 -5.37 -16.35
CA SER A 165 -3.45 -6.17 -16.60
C SER A 165 -4.14 -6.74 -15.36
N SER A 166 -3.53 -6.74 -14.17
CA SER A 166 -4.22 -7.11 -12.92
C SER A 166 -3.40 -6.73 -11.68
N PHE A 167 -3.63 -5.53 -11.15
CA PHE A 167 -3.16 -5.22 -9.80
C PHE A 167 -3.93 -6.10 -8.79
N ASN A 168 -3.21 -6.97 -8.07
CA ASN A 168 -3.70 -7.38 -6.76
C ASN A 168 -3.35 -6.24 -5.81
N TRP A 169 -4.29 -5.33 -5.64
CA TRP A 169 -4.09 -4.08 -4.93
C TRP A 169 -3.77 -4.23 -3.44
N GLN A 170 -3.86 -5.44 -2.90
CA GLN A 170 -3.40 -5.73 -1.53
C GLN A 170 -1.87 -5.73 -1.42
N ARG A 171 -1.14 -5.89 -2.53
CA ARG A 171 0.33 -6.02 -2.60
C ARG A 171 0.96 -5.07 -3.62
N ILE A 172 0.64 -3.78 -3.52
CA ILE A 172 1.22 -2.73 -4.40
C ILE A 172 2.62 -2.32 -3.93
N PHE A 173 2.85 -2.43 -2.62
CA PHE A 173 4.04 -1.95 -1.93
C PHE A 173 4.68 -3.08 -1.10
N PHE A 174 5.15 -4.15 -1.77
CA PHE A 174 5.92 -5.28 -1.20
C PHE A 174 5.11 -6.44 -0.57
#